data_AF-A0A8B7KCM1-F1
#
_entry.id   AF-A0A8B7KCM1-F1
#
_cell.length_a   1.000
_cell.length_b   1.000
_cell.length_c   1.000
_cell.angle_alpha   90.00
_cell.angle_beta   90.00
_cell.angle_gamma   90.00
#
_symmetry.space_group_name_H-M   'P 1'
#
loop_
_entity.id
_entity.type
_entity.pdbx_description
1 polymer ?
#
loop_
_entity_poly.entity_id
_entity_poly.type
_entity_poly.pdbx_seq_one_letter_code
_entity_poly.pdbx_strand_id
1 'polypeptide(L)'
;MSEGDSVGESVHGKPSMVYRFFTRLGQIYQSWLDKSTPHTALRWVVTLGLSFVYMVRVYLLQGWYIVTYALGIYHLNLFIAFLSPKVDPSLMEDSDDGPSLPTKQSEEFRPFIRRLPEFKFWHAATKGILVAMVCTFFEAFNVPVFWPILVMYFIMLFCITMKRQIKHMIKYRYIPFTHGKRTYKGKEDVGKAFAS
;
A
#
# COMPACT_ATOMS: atom_id res chain seq x y z
N MET A 1 55.53 23.29 -22.00
CA MET A 1 54.13 22.84 -21.96
C MET A 1 54.13 21.33 -21.80
N SER A 2 53.94 20.85 -20.57
CA SER A 2 53.17 19.63 -20.24
C SER A 2 53.13 19.56 -18.71
N GLU A 3 52.16 20.27 -18.15
CA GLU A 3 51.72 20.10 -16.77
C GLU A 3 50.83 18.86 -16.68
N GLY A 4 51.02 18.09 -15.60
CA GLY A 4 49.92 17.45 -14.89
C GLY A 4 49.40 16.12 -15.42
N ASP A 5 50.02 15.03 -15.00
CA ASP A 5 49.33 13.75 -14.79
C ASP A 5 49.55 13.31 -13.34
N SER A 6 48.74 13.87 -12.46
CA SER A 6 48.46 13.31 -11.13
C SER A 6 46.96 13.34 -10.93
N VAL A 7 46.46 12.35 -10.19
CA VAL A 7 45.08 12.19 -9.70
C VAL A 7 44.21 11.27 -10.55
N GLY A 8 44.19 10.00 -10.14
CA GLY A 8 43.19 9.04 -10.55
C GLY A 8 43.23 7.70 -9.81
N GLU A 9 43.90 7.62 -8.65
CA GLU A 9 43.85 6.42 -7.82
C GLU A 9 42.48 6.36 -7.14
N SER A 10 41.62 5.51 -7.70
CA SER A 10 40.26 5.27 -7.22
C SER A 10 40.31 4.62 -5.84
N VAL A 11 40.17 5.45 -4.80
CA VAL A 11 39.95 5.01 -3.42
C VAL A 11 38.59 4.31 -3.33
N HIS A 12 38.56 3.02 -3.69
CA HIS A 12 37.44 2.14 -3.41
C HIS A 12 37.52 1.76 -1.92
N GLY A 13 37.03 2.67 -1.07
CA GLY A 13 36.96 2.49 0.38
C GLY A 13 36.21 1.20 0.71
N LYS A 14 36.89 0.25 1.36
CA LYS A 14 36.30 -1.01 1.85
C LYS A 14 34.98 -0.68 2.56
N PRO A 15 33.84 -1.33 2.21
CA PRO A 15 32.57 -1.02 2.86
C PRO A 15 32.70 -1.27 4.35
N SER A 16 32.40 -0.24 5.14
CA SER A 16 32.46 -0.22 6.61
C SER A 16 31.85 -1.49 7.21
N MET A 17 32.45 -2.03 8.27
CA MET A 17 31.95 -3.20 9.00
C MET A 17 30.48 -3.02 9.42
N VAL A 18 30.11 -1.78 9.75
CA VAL A 18 28.75 -1.36 10.06
C VAL A 18 27.82 -1.50 8.85
N TYR A 19 28.25 -1.05 7.68
CA TYR A 19 27.50 -1.22 6.42
C TYR A 19 27.31 -2.69 6.06
N ARG A 20 28.35 -3.53 6.24
CA ARG A 20 28.26 -4.98 6.03
C ARG A 20 27.31 -5.67 7.02
N PHE A 21 27.24 -5.20 8.26
CA PHE A 21 26.31 -5.70 9.27
C PHE A 21 24.86 -5.30 8.94
N PHE A 22 24.61 -4.04 8.61
CA PHE A 22 23.28 -3.57 8.20
C PHE A 22 22.78 -4.25 6.92
N THR A 23 23.67 -4.47 5.95
CA THR A 23 23.30 -5.21 4.72
C THR A 23 22.98 -6.68 5.02
N ARG A 24 23.74 -7.36 5.89
CA ARG A 24 23.41 -8.73 6.34
C ARG A 24 22.09 -8.79 7.10
N LEU A 25 21.83 -7.86 8.03
CA LEU A 25 20.54 -7.80 8.73
C LEU A 25 19.38 -7.55 7.77
N GLY A 26 19.56 -6.65 6.80
CA GLY A 26 18.57 -6.40 5.75
C GLY A 26 18.29 -7.65 4.91
N GLN A 27 19.33 -8.41 4.55
CA GLN A 27 19.19 -9.67 3.81
C GLN A 27 18.45 -10.75 4.59
N ILE A 28 18.76 -10.91 5.89
CA ILE A 28 18.09 -11.89 6.76
C ILE A 28 16.62 -11.51 6.95
N TYR A 29 16.36 -10.22 7.20
CA TYR A 29 15.01 -9.69 7.33
C TYR A 29 14.19 -9.90 6.05
N GLN A 30 14.78 -9.63 4.89
CA GLN A 30 14.16 -9.88 3.59
C GLN A 30 13.88 -11.38 3.37
N SER A 31 14.83 -12.26 3.72
CA SER A 31 14.64 -13.71 3.63
C SER A 31 13.50 -14.21 4.52
N TRP A 32 13.36 -13.66 5.73
CA TRP A 32 12.27 -14.01 6.64
C TRP A 32 10.90 -13.48 6.15
N LEU A 33 10.89 -12.29 5.54
CA LEU A 33 9.72 -11.75 4.86
C LEU A 33 9.30 -12.63 3.69
N ASP A 34 10.25 -13.03 2.84
CA ASP A 34 9.99 -13.87 1.67
C ASP A 34 9.41 -15.23 2.08
N LYS A 35 9.89 -15.81 3.20
CA LYS A 35 9.35 -17.06 3.78
C LYS A 35 7.92 -16.91 4.34
N SER A 36 7.53 -15.69 4.73
CA SER A 36 6.18 -15.39 5.25
C SER A 36 5.15 -15.10 4.15
N THR A 37 5.60 -14.94 2.89
CA THR A 37 4.76 -14.66 1.71
C THR A 37 3.57 -15.62 1.53
N PRO A 38 3.73 -16.95 1.59
CA PRO A 38 2.64 -17.87 1.28
C PRO A 38 1.55 -17.94 2.36
N HIS A 39 1.85 -17.54 3.60
CA HIS A 39 0.96 -17.73 4.74
C HIS A 39 0.04 -16.51 4.97
N THR A 40 -0.81 -16.20 3.99
CA THR A 40 -1.71 -15.03 4.05
C THR A 40 -2.65 -15.06 5.27
N ALA A 41 -3.31 -16.19 5.54
CA ALA A 41 -4.23 -16.29 6.68
C ALA A 41 -3.52 -16.04 8.02
N LEU A 42 -2.38 -16.69 8.24
CA LEU A 42 -1.60 -16.53 9.47
C LEU A 42 -1.14 -15.08 9.67
N ARG A 43 -0.66 -14.43 8.61
CA ARG A 43 -0.25 -13.03 8.60
C ARG A 43 -1.37 -12.12 9.15
N TRP A 44 -2.58 -12.25 8.59
CA TRP A 44 -3.72 -11.45 9.02
C TRP A 44 -4.22 -11.80 10.42
N VAL A 45 -4.22 -13.08 10.80
CA VAL A 45 -4.56 -13.50 12.17
C VAL A 45 -3.62 -12.86 13.18
N VAL A 46 -2.30 -12.85 12.92
CA VAL A 46 -1.31 -12.21 13.80
C VAL A 46 -1.55 -10.69 13.89
N THR A 47 -1.78 -10.01 12.78
CA THR A 47 -2.04 -8.56 12.78
C THR A 47 -3.32 -8.20 13.50
N LEU A 48 -4.40 -8.97 13.30
CA LEU A 48 -5.66 -8.77 14.00
C LEU A 48 -5.52 -9.06 15.50
N GLY A 49 -4.78 -10.10 15.88
CA GLY A 49 -4.46 -10.40 17.26
C GLY A 49 -3.67 -9.27 17.94
N LEU A 50 -2.62 -8.76 17.28
CA LEU A 50 -1.84 -7.61 17.77
C LEU A 50 -2.69 -6.34 17.89
N SER A 51 -3.55 -6.08 16.90
CA SER A 51 -4.49 -4.97 16.94
C SER A 51 -5.47 -5.11 18.12
N PHE A 52 -5.99 -6.31 18.37
CA PHE A 52 -6.89 -6.57 19.48
C PHE A 52 -6.21 -6.33 20.84
N VAL A 53 -5.00 -6.87 21.03
CA VAL A 53 -4.20 -6.63 22.24
C VAL A 53 -3.94 -5.14 22.46
N TYR A 54 -3.63 -4.39 21.39
CA TYR A 54 -3.46 -2.94 21.45
C TYR A 54 -4.75 -2.23 21.91
N MET A 55 -5.90 -2.59 21.33
CA MET A 55 -7.19 -1.99 21.70
C MET A 55 -7.56 -2.28 23.16
N VAL A 56 -7.37 -3.52 23.61
CA VAL A 56 -7.57 -3.90 25.01
C VAL A 56 -6.68 -3.07 25.93
N ARG A 57 -5.40 -2.90 25.59
CA ARG A 57 -4.47 -2.09 26.38
C ARG A 57 -4.92 -0.63 26.50
N VAL A 58 -5.26 0.02 25.38
CA VAL A 58 -5.73 1.42 25.37
C VAL A 58 -7.04 1.56 26.16
N TYR A 59 -7.95 0.59 26.03
CA TYR A 59 -9.20 0.58 26.76
C TYR A 59 -9.00 0.41 28.28
N LEU A 60 -8.09 -0.46 28.72
CA LEU A 60 -7.83 -0.65 30.16
C LEU A 60 -7.09 0.54 30.76
N LEU A 61 -6.14 1.12 30.03
CA LEU A 61 -5.31 2.22 30.53
C LEU A 61 -5.96 3.61 30.36
N GLN A 62 -7.05 3.70 29.59
CA GLN A 62 -7.81 4.93 29.34
C GLN A 62 -6.91 6.13 28.94
N GLY A 63 -5.92 5.89 28.07
CA GLY A 63 -4.90 6.87 27.69
C GLY A 63 -4.32 6.66 26.29
N TRP A 64 -3.33 7.48 25.91
CA TRP A 64 -2.67 7.43 24.59
C TRP A 64 -3.63 7.57 23.40
N TYR A 65 -4.67 8.38 23.56
CA TYR A 65 -5.68 8.63 22.52
C TYR A 65 -5.10 9.27 21.26
N ILE A 66 -4.10 10.14 21.40
CA ILE A 66 -3.39 10.75 20.25
C ILE A 66 -2.66 9.67 19.44
N VAL A 67 -1.98 8.74 20.11
CA VAL A 67 -1.28 7.63 19.45
C VAL A 67 -2.28 6.74 18.70
N THR A 68 -3.42 6.45 19.33
CA THR A 68 -4.50 5.66 18.73
C THR A 68 -5.08 6.37 17.51
N TYR A 69 -5.29 7.68 17.61
CA TYR A 69 -5.80 8.52 16.53
C TYR A 69 -4.82 8.57 15.34
N ALA A 70 -3.52 8.78 15.61
CA ALA A 70 -2.47 8.75 14.59
C ALA A 70 -2.39 7.37 13.91
N LEU A 71 -2.49 6.29 14.68
CA LEU A 71 -2.56 4.92 14.15
C LEU A 71 -3.78 4.73 13.25
N GLY A 72 -4.95 5.25 13.63
CA GLY A 72 -6.17 5.19 12.85
C GLY A 72 -6.04 5.93 11.51
N ILE A 73 -5.55 7.17 11.53
CA ILE A 73 -5.29 7.94 10.29
C ILE A 73 -4.28 7.22 9.41
N TYR A 74 -3.23 6.65 10.00
CA TYR A 74 -2.23 5.89 9.27
C TYR A 74 -2.84 4.68 8.55
N HIS A 75 -3.70 3.91 9.24
CA HIS A 75 -4.42 2.79 8.62
C HIS A 75 -5.37 3.25 7.51
N LEU A 76 -6.08 4.37 7.72
CA LEU A 76 -6.92 4.97 6.70
C LEU A 76 -6.10 5.34 5.45
N ASN A 77 -4.93 5.95 5.63
CA ASN A 77 -4.03 6.29 4.54
C ASN A 77 -3.52 5.05 3.79
N LEU A 78 -3.14 3.99 4.51
CA LEU A 78 -2.78 2.71 3.90
C LEU A 78 -3.95 2.12 3.10
N PHE A 79 -5.17 2.23 3.62
CA PHE A 79 -6.36 1.71 2.96
C PHE A 79 -6.67 2.48 1.66
N ILE A 80 -6.52 3.81 1.68
CA ILE A 80 -6.63 4.63 0.46
C ILE A 80 -5.56 4.22 -0.55
N ALA A 81 -4.29 4.09 -0.12
CA ALA A 81 -3.21 3.67 -1.00
C ALA A 81 -3.42 2.25 -1.57
N PHE A 82 -4.14 1.38 -0.86
CA PHE A 82 -4.54 0.07 -1.36
C PHE A 82 -5.65 0.17 -2.41
N LEU A 83 -6.61 1.09 -2.23
CA LEU A 83 -7.72 1.32 -3.16
C LEU A 83 -7.37 2.23 -4.34
N SER A 84 -6.27 2.98 -4.28
CA SER A 84 -5.82 3.83 -5.39
C SER A 84 -5.01 3.03 -6.42
N PRO A 85 -5.21 3.30 -7.73
CA PRO A 85 -4.41 2.70 -8.79
C PRO A 85 -2.95 3.17 -8.71
N LYS A 86 -2.02 2.33 -9.19
CA LYS A 86 -0.59 2.68 -9.25
C LYS A 86 -0.31 3.87 -10.18
N VAL A 87 -1.07 3.99 -11.27
CA VAL A 87 -1.02 5.12 -12.21
C VAL A 87 -2.37 5.81 -12.16
N ASP A 88 -2.36 7.12 -11.90
CA ASP A 88 -3.60 7.90 -11.78
C ASP A 88 -4.28 8.04 -13.15
N PRO A 89 -5.52 7.55 -13.33
CA PRO A 89 -6.24 7.66 -14.60
C PRO A 89 -6.47 9.11 -15.04
N SER A 90 -6.53 10.06 -14.10
CA SER A 90 -6.73 11.48 -14.43
C SER A 90 -5.57 12.07 -15.25
N LEU A 91 -4.34 11.57 -15.04
CA LEU A 91 -3.17 12.00 -15.82
C LEU A 91 -3.16 11.44 -17.25
N MET A 92 -3.92 10.37 -17.51
CA MET A 92 -4.07 9.80 -18.85
C MET A 92 -5.16 10.50 -19.66
N GLU A 93 -6.20 11.01 -18.99
CA GLU A 93 -7.30 11.76 -19.64
C GLU A 93 -6.78 13.08 -20.24
N ASP A 94 -5.84 13.75 -19.57
CA ASP A 94 -5.20 15.00 -20.05
C ASP A 94 -4.27 14.81 -21.26
N SER A 95 -3.98 13.57 -21.68
CA SER A 95 -3.07 13.26 -22.81
C SER A 95 -3.78 12.76 -24.08
N ASP A 96 -5.11 12.64 -24.06
CA ASP A 96 -5.90 12.08 -25.17
C ASP A 96 -6.76 13.13 -25.91
N ASP A 97 -6.32 14.40 -25.90
CA ASP A 97 -6.97 15.53 -26.60
C ASP A 97 -6.60 15.57 -28.10
N GLY A 98 -6.70 14.40 -28.76
CA GLY A 98 -6.61 14.23 -30.20
C GLY A 98 -7.90 13.62 -30.74
N PRO A 99 -8.34 13.95 -31.98
CA PRO A 99 -9.65 13.52 -32.48
C PRO A 99 -9.68 12.00 -32.68
N SER A 100 -10.18 11.27 -31.68
CA SER A 100 -10.32 9.82 -31.73
C SER A 100 -11.72 9.43 -32.24
N LEU A 101 -11.73 8.50 -33.20
CA LEU A 101 -12.97 7.99 -33.79
C LEU A 101 -13.82 7.27 -32.72
N PRO A 102 -15.15 7.45 -32.72
CA PRO A 102 -16.04 6.88 -31.71
C PRO A 102 -16.15 5.36 -31.90
N THR A 103 -15.24 4.60 -31.30
CA THR A 103 -15.35 3.14 -31.19
C THR A 103 -16.02 2.79 -29.86
N LYS A 104 -17.35 2.79 -29.87
CA LYS A 104 -18.18 2.14 -28.84
C LYS A 104 -17.94 0.62 -28.86
N GLN A 105 -16.79 0.11 -28.39
CA GLN A 105 -16.62 -1.31 -28.01
C GLN A 105 -15.29 -1.70 -27.35
N SER A 106 -14.39 -0.76 -27.04
CA SER A 106 -13.25 -1.04 -26.17
C SER A 106 -13.49 -0.43 -24.81
N GLU A 107 -14.33 -1.07 -23.99
CA GLU A 107 -14.13 -0.99 -22.54
C GLU A 107 -12.78 -1.64 -22.26
N GLU A 108 -11.72 -0.85 -22.44
CA GLU A 108 -10.35 -1.21 -22.18
C GLU A 108 -10.24 -1.47 -20.68
N PHE A 109 -10.48 -2.73 -20.33
CA PHE A 109 -10.36 -3.24 -18.99
C PHE A 109 -8.88 -3.21 -18.63
N ARG A 110 -8.45 -2.10 -18.02
CA ARG A 110 -7.11 -1.95 -17.49
C ARG A 110 -7.03 -2.77 -16.21
N PRO A 111 -6.23 -3.85 -16.15
CA PRO A 111 -6.09 -4.65 -14.95
C PRO A 111 -5.64 -3.73 -13.81
N PHE A 112 -6.44 -3.66 -12.74
CA PHE A 112 -6.14 -2.77 -11.63
C PHE A 112 -4.89 -3.25 -10.89
N ILE A 113 -3.76 -2.60 -11.18
CA ILE A 113 -2.54 -2.77 -10.40
C ILE A 113 -2.64 -1.83 -9.20
N ARG A 114 -2.98 -2.41 -8.05
CA ARG A 114 -2.98 -1.74 -6.74
C ARG A 114 -1.66 -1.01 -6.52
N ARG A 115 -1.72 0.26 -6.09
CA ARG A 115 -0.51 1.05 -5.74
C ARG A 115 0.27 0.40 -4.59
N LEU A 116 -0.44 -0.20 -3.63
CA LEU A 116 0.15 -0.97 -2.53
C LEU A 116 -0.23 -2.46 -2.63
N PRO A 117 0.72 -3.36 -2.94
CA PRO A 117 0.50 -4.80 -2.86
C PRO A 117 0.07 -5.23 -1.46
N GLU A 118 -0.78 -6.26 -1.37
CA GLU A 118 -1.33 -6.76 -0.10
C GLU A 118 -0.24 -7.07 0.94
N PHE A 119 0.88 -7.68 0.50
CA PHE A 119 1.99 -7.98 1.39
C PHE A 119 2.60 -6.72 2.03
N LYS A 120 2.76 -5.65 1.24
CA LYS A 120 3.27 -4.35 1.75
C LYS A 120 2.24 -3.65 2.62
N PHE A 121 0.95 -3.76 2.30
CA PHE A 121 -0.14 -3.26 3.15
C PHE A 121 -0.10 -3.93 4.53
N TRP A 122 -0.09 -5.26 4.56
CA TRP A 122 -0.05 -6.06 5.78
C TRP A 122 1.18 -5.72 6.63
N HIS A 123 2.34 -5.66 5.99
CA HIS A 123 3.60 -5.36 6.66
C HIS A 123 3.62 -3.95 7.26
N ALA A 124 3.16 -2.96 6.50
CA ALA A 124 3.07 -1.57 6.95
C ALA A 124 2.07 -1.41 8.11
N ALA A 125 0.89 -2.03 8.02
CA ALA A 125 -0.11 -2.02 9.08
C ALA A 125 0.42 -2.66 10.37
N THR A 126 1.03 -3.85 10.27
CA THR A 126 1.61 -4.57 11.42
C THR A 126 2.72 -3.75 12.08
N LYS A 127 3.62 -3.16 11.28
CA LYS A 127 4.67 -2.27 11.77
C LYS A 127 4.08 -1.05 12.48
N GLY A 128 3.03 -0.46 11.94
CA GLY A 128 2.32 0.67 12.56
C GLY A 128 1.76 0.30 13.94
N ILE A 129 1.11 -0.85 14.07
CA ILE A 129 0.59 -1.35 15.35
C ILE A 129 1.72 -1.58 16.35
N LEU A 130 2.84 -2.20 15.93
CA LEU A 130 4.00 -2.42 16.79
C LEU A 130 4.61 -1.11 17.30
N VAL A 131 4.77 -0.12 16.42
CA VAL A 131 5.27 1.21 16.80
C VAL A 131 4.30 1.88 17.77
N ALA A 132 3.00 1.88 17.47
CA ALA A 132 1.99 2.44 18.38
C ALA A 132 2.00 1.74 19.74
N MET A 133 2.11 0.41 19.76
CA MET A 133 2.25 -0.37 20.99
C MET A 133 3.47 0.08 21.79
N VAL A 134 4.63 0.21 21.15
CA VAL A 134 5.85 0.72 21.80
C VAL A 134 5.64 2.15 22.33
N CYS A 135 4.99 3.04 21.58
CA CYS A 135 4.65 4.40 22.03
C CYS A 135 3.77 4.41 23.29
N THR A 136 2.90 3.40 23.49
CA THR A 136 2.09 3.31 24.72
C THR A 136 2.85 2.90 25.98
N PHE A 137 4.15 2.62 25.89
CA PHE A 137 5.00 2.42 27.08
C PHE A 137 5.63 3.73 27.56
N PHE A 138 5.61 4.79 26.75
CA PHE A 138 6.18 6.08 27.10
C PHE A 138 5.07 7.06 27.48
N GLU A 139 5.17 7.65 28.66
CA GLU A 139 4.22 8.65 29.15
C GLU A 139 4.28 9.96 28.36
N ALA A 140 5.40 10.25 27.68
CA ALA A 140 5.56 11.44 26.85
C ALA A 140 4.49 11.57 25.74
N PHE A 141 3.92 10.46 25.27
CA PHE A 141 2.86 10.45 24.26
C PHE A 141 1.44 10.41 24.87
N ASN A 142 1.33 10.40 26.20
CA ASN A 142 0.05 10.37 26.91
C ASN A 142 -0.41 11.78 27.28
N VAL A 143 -0.95 12.50 26.29
CA VAL A 143 -1.49 13.84 26.51
C VAL A 143 -2.99 13.74 26.81
N PRO A 144 -3.49 14.36 27.90
CA PRO A 144 -4.91 14.38 28.22
C PRO A 144 -5.66 15.21 27.16
N VAL A 145 -6.50 14.54 26.38
CA VAL A 145 -7.32 15.13 25.33
C VAL A 145 -8.74 14.61 25.44
N PHE A 146 -9.71 15.41 24.97
CA PHE A 146 -11.10 14.97 24.90
C PHE A 146 -11.26 13.93 23.79
N TRP A 147 -11.03 12.66 24.11
CA TRP A 147 -11.03 11.57 23.13
C TRP A 147 -12.34 11.41 22.33
N PRO A 148 -13.55 11.73 22.83
CA PRO A 148 -14.76 11.62 22.01
C PRO A 148 -14.73 12.54 20.79
N ILE A 149 -14.13 13.73 20.88
CA ILE A 149 -14.03 14.61 19.71
C ILE A 149 -13.10 14.02 18.66
N LEU A 150 -12.01 13.35 19.07
CA LEU A 150 -11.09 12.69 18.14
C LEU A 150 -11.77 11.56 17.38
N VAL A 151 -12.61 10.77 18.06
CA VAL A 151 -13.40 9.71 17.42
C VAL A 151 -14.39 10.31 16.41
N MET A 152 -15.10 11.37 16.77
CA MET A 152 -16.02 12.06 15.85
C MET A 152 -15.30 12.61 14.62
N TYR A 153 -14.14 13.26 14.81
CA TYR A 153 -13.30 13.71 13.70
C TYR A 153 -12.83 12.55 12.83
N PHE A 154 -12.41 11.44 13.44
CA PHE A 154 -11.96 10.27 12.70
C PHE A 154 -13.09 9.69 11.85
N ILE A 155 -14.29 9.52 12.41
CA ILE A 155 -15.47 9.00 11.68
C ILE A 155 -15.82 9.93 10.52
N MET A 156 -15.89 11.24 10.77
CA MET A 156 -16.18 12.22 9.72
C MET A 156 -15.13 12.19 8.61
N LEU A 157 -13.84 12.21 8.95
CA LEU A 157 -12.74 12.12 8.01
C LEU A 157 -12.78 10.82 7.22
N PHE A 158 -13.01 9.68 7.89
CA PHE A 158 -13.12 8.37 7.28
C PHE A 158 -14.25 8.35 6.24
N CYS A 159 -15.45 8.78 6.62
CA CYS A 159 -16.61 8.80 5.73
C CYS A 159 -16.41 9.74 4.53
N ILE A 160 -15.91 10.96 4.74
CA ILE A 160 -15.63 11.91 3.65
C ILE A 160 -14.58 11.33 2.70
N THR A 161 -13.50 10.77 3.25
CA THR A 161 -12.39 10.25 2.45
C THR A 161 -12.84 9.03 1.66
N MET A 162 -13.54 8.09 2.29
CA MET A 162 -14.08 6.91 1.63
C MET A 162 -15.10 7.27 0.53
N LYS A 163 -16.01 8.22 0.81
CA LYS A 163 -16.96 8.72 -0.18
C LYS A 163 -16.24 9.31 -1.40
N ARG A 164 -15.19 10.12 -1.18
CA ARG A 164 -14.37 10.70 -2.25
C ARG A 164 -13.65 9.62 -3.05
N GLN A 165 -13.05 8.62 -2.39
CA GLN A 165 -12.37 7.52 -3.05
C GLN A 165 -13.35 6.69 -3.89
N ILE A 166 -14.52 6.31 -3.36
CA ILE A 166 -15.54 5.55 -4.09
C ILE A 166 -16.05 6.36 -5.30
N LYS A 167 -16.31 7.66 -5.15
CA LYS A 167 -16.72 8.52 -6.27
C LYS A 167 -15.67 8.55 -7.38
N HIS A 168 -14.38 8.61 -7.03
CA HIS A 168 -13.28 8.56 -7.99
C HIS A 168 -13.22 7.21 -8.71
N MET A 169 -13.38 6.12 -7.96
CA MET A 169 -13.43 4.76 -8.51
C MET A 169 -14.58 4.59 -9.50
N ILE A 170 -15.77 5.13 -9.18
CA ILE A 170 -16.94 5.11 -10.06
C ILE A 170 -16.71 5.98 -11.31
N LYS A 171 -16.15 7.20 -11.14
CA LYS A 171 -15.87 8.12 -12.26
C LYS A 171 -14.90 7.48 -13.27
N TYR A 172 -13.80 6.91 -12.79
CA TYR A 172 -12.76 6.32 -13.65
C TYR A 172 -12.91 4.81 -13.84
N ARG A 173 -14.08 4.24 -13.48
CA ARG A 173 -14.50 2.86 -13.75
C ARG A 173 -13.44 1.80 -13.44
N TYR A 174 -12.66 1.97 -12.37
CA TYR A 174 -11.73 0.93 -11.90
C TYR A 174 -12.27 0.23 -10.65
N ILE A 175 -12.21 -1.10 -10.66
CA ILE A 175 -12.69 -1.94 -9.56
C ILE A 175 -11.47 -2.65 -8.95
N PRO A 176 -11.22 -2.54 -7.64
CA PRO A 176 -10.04 -3.10 -6.99
C PRO A 176 -10.09 -4.62 -6.86
N PHE A 177 -11.27 -5.19 -7.11
CA PHE A 177 -11.55 -6.62 -7.12
C PHE A 177 -11.81 -7.09 -8.55
N THR A 178 -10.97 -7.98 -9.05
CA THR A 178 -11.18 -8.67 -10.31
C THR A 178 -12.25 -9.75 -10.12
N HIS A 179 -13.53 -9.37 -10.18
CA HIS A 179 -14.60 -10.37 -10.25
C HIS A 179 -14.77 -10.82 -11.71
N GLY A 180 -14.41 -12.07 -11.98
CA GLY A 180 -14.63 -12.73 -13.28
C GLY A 180 -13.36 -12.86 -14.11
N LYS A 181 -12.88 -14.10 -14.28
CA LYS A 181 -11.94 -14.42 -15.35
C LYS A 181 -12.62 -14.05 -16.68
N ARG A 182 -11.96 -13.25 -17.52
CA ARG A 182 -12.37 -13.14 -18.93
C ARG A 182 -12.10 -14.51 -19.58
N THR A 183 -13.15 -15.32 -19.72
CA THR A 183 -13.12 -16.47 -20.63
C THR A 183 -12.97 -15.91 -22.03
N TYR A 184 -11.77 -16.04 -22.59
CA TYR A 184 -11.58 -15.88 -24.02
C TYR A 184 -12.38 -17.00 -24.68
N LYS A 185 -13.50 -16.68 -25.32
CA LYS A 185 -14.11 -17.60 -26.27
C LYS A 185 -13.07 -17.82 -27.38
N GLY A 186 -12.48 -19.00 -27.40
CA GLY A 186 -11.64 -19.45 -28.49
C GLY A 186 -12.41 -19.28 -29.80
N LYS A 187 -11.73 -18.72 -30.80
CA LYS A 187 -12.26 -18.54 -32.15
C LYS A 187 -12.29 -19.93 -32.82
N GLU A 188 -13.22 -20.77 -32.40
CA GLU A 188 -13.66 -21.91 -33.20
C GLU A 188 -14.51 -21.33 -34.36
N ASP A 189 -14.40 -21.93 -35.55
CA ASP A 189 -15.04 -21.49 -36.82
C ASP A 189 -14.27 -20.52 -37.73
N VAL A 190 -13.00 -20.83 -38.06
CA VAL A 190 -12.39 -20.39 -39.34
C VAL A 190 -12.05 -21.56 -40.28
N GLY A 191 -12.38 -22.80 -39.90
CA GLY A 191 -11.93 -24.00 -40.62
C GLY A 191 -12.88 -24.64 -41.64
N LYS A 192 -14.12 -24.14 -41.83
CA LYS A 192 -15.15 -24.88 -42.60
C LYS A 192 -15.72 -24.22 -43.86
N ALA A 193 -15.12 -23.13 -44.36
CA ALA A 193 -15.67 -22.41 -45.53
C ALA A 193 -14.86 -22.56 -46.84
N PHE A 194 -13.88 -23.46 -46.93
CA PHE A 194 -13.07 -23.66 -48.15
C PHE A 194 -13.07 -25.10 -48.69
N ALA A 195 -14.10 -25.88 -48.37
CA ALA A 195 -14.31 -27.19 -48.97
C ALA A 195 -15.80 -27.38 -49.29
N SER A 196 -16.24 -26.80 -50.41
CA SER A 196 -17.33 -27.32 -51.23
C SER A 196 -17.19 -26.83 -52.65
#